data_AF-A0A350YXJ0-F1
#
_entry.id   AF-A0A350YXJ0-F1
#
_cell.length_a   1.000
_cell.length_b   1.000
_cell.length_c   1.000
_cell.angle_alpha   90.00
_cell.angle_beta   90.00
_cell.angle_gamma   90.00
#
_symmetry.space_group_name_H-M   'P 1'
#
loop_
_entity.id
_entity.type
_entity.pdbx_description
1 polymer ?
#
loop_
_entity_poly.entity_id
_entity_poly.type
_entity_poly.pdbx_seq_one_letter_code
_entity_poly.pdbx_strand_id
1 'polypeptide(L)' 'CGMAGSFGYEAEHYELSMKIGNLVLFPAVREAASSVLLTAPGTSCRHQIKDGTGKDAKHPVEWMYEALES' A
#
# COMPACT_ATOMS: atom_id res chain seq x y z
N CYS A 1 3.78 1.55 -7.86
CA CYS A 1 2.83 2.12 -6.87
C CYS A 1 2.89 3.66 -6.78
N GLY A 2 4.00 4.29 -7.19
CA GLY A 2 4.22 5.74 -6.99
C GLY A 2 5.35 6.06 -6.01
N MET A 3 5.95 5.06 -5.35
CA MET A 3 6.89 5.25 -4.23
C MET A 3 8.28 4.65 -4.42
N ALA A 4 8.93 4.82 -5.58
CA ALA A 4 10.30 4.33 -5.71
C ALA A 4 11.21 5.03 -4.68
N GLY A 5 11.60 4.34 -3.60
CA GLY A 5 12.28 4.96 -2.46
C GLY A 5 11.43 6.05 -1.78
N SER A 6 11.99 7.26 -1.69
CA SER A 6 11.36 8.47 -1.15
C SER A 6 10.53 9.26 -2.17
N PHE A 7 10.50 8.84 -3.45
CA PHE A 7 9.95 9.64 -4.54
C PHE A 7 8.58 10.25 -4.22
N GLY A 8 7.62 9.47 -3.73
CA GLY A 8 6.28 9.99 -3.44
C GLY A 8 6.15 10.77 -2.12
N TYR A 9 7.22 10.93 -1.34
CA TYR A 9 7.26 11.82 -0.17
C TYR A 9 7.78 13.22 -0.51
N GLU A 10 8.52 13.35 -1.60
CA GLU A 10 9.04 14.63 -2.07
C GLU A 10 7.86 15.49 -2.54
N ALA A 11 7.76 16.72 -2.05
CA ALA A 11 6.62 17.59 -2.29
C ALA A 11 6.41 17.84 -3.80
N GLU A 12 7.50 17.91 -4.56
CA GLU A 12 7.53 18.09 -6.01
C GLU A 12 6.95 16.88 -6.76
N HIS A 13 7.03 15.70 -6.16
CA HIS A 13 6.66 14.42 -6.78
C HIS A 13 5.38 13.82 -6.21
N TYR A 14 4.86 14.34 -5.10
CA TYR A 14 3.67 13.83 -4.41
C TYR A 14 2.46 13.67 -5.35
N GLU A 15 2.09 14.73 -6.05
CA GLU A 15 0.95 14.71 -6.97
C GLU A 15 1.11 13.67 -8.09
N LEU A 16 2.33 13.52 -8.62
CA LEU A 16 2.63 12.52 -9.64
C LEU A 16 2.59 11.10 -9.07
N SER A 17 3.14 10.89 -7.86
CA SER A 17 3.04 9.62 -7.13
C SER A 17 1.59 9.20 -6.95
N MET A 18 0.71 10.12 -6.52
CA MET A 18 -0.72 9.86 -6.32
C MET A 18 -1.42 9.51 -7.63
N LYS A 19 -1.09 10.19 -8.73
CA LYS A 19 -1.60 9.84 -10.07
C LYS A 19 -1.18 8.43 -10.48
N ILE A 20 0.09 8.05 -10.28
CA ILE A 20 0.59 6.70 -10.57
C ILE A 20 -0.13 5.65 -9.72
N GLY A 21 -0.37 5.94 -8.43
CA GLY A 21 -1.13 5.06 -7.53
C GLY A 21 -2.57 4.82 -8.01
N ASN A 22 -3.23 5.85 -8.53
CA ASN A 22 -4.60 5.78 -9.05
C ASN A 22 -4.75 4.97 -10.35
N LEU A 23 -3.66 4.67 -11.07
CA LEU A 23 -3.76 3.92 -12.34
C LEU A 23 -4.27 2.49 -12.15
N VAL A 24 -3.75 1.78 -11.14
CA VAL A 24 -4.06 0.34 -10.93
C VAL A 24 -4.14 0.01 -9.44
N LEU A 25 -3.18 0.48 -8.64
CA LEU A 25 -3.04 0.07 -7.25
C LEU A 25 -4.24 0.47 -6.39
N PHE A 26 -4.61 1.76 -6.40
CA PHE A 26 -5.68 2.25 -5.53
C PHE A 26 -7.06 1.66 -5.89
N PRO A 27 -7.46 1.58 -7.17
CA PRO A 27 -8.68 0.87 -7.56
C PRO A 27 -8.71 -0.58 -7.05
N ALA A 28 -7.65 -1.35 -7.35
CA ALA A 28 -7.57 -2.76 -6.95
C ALA A 28 -7.67 -2.95 -5.42
N VAL A 29 -6.99 -2.09 -4.64
CA VAL A 29 -7.08 -2.13 -3.19
C VAL A 29 -8.47 -1.75 -2.69
N ARG A 30 -9.12 -0.74 -3.27
CA ARG A 30 -10.47 -0.31 -2.87
C ARG A 30 -11.51 -1.40 -3.15
N GLU A 31 -11.41 -2.03 -4.32
CA GLU A 31 -12.30 -3.11 -4.78
C GLU A 31 -12.08 -4.46 -4.07
N ALA A 32 -10.91 -4.66 -3.46
CA ALA A 32 -10.62 -5.87 -2.71
C ALA A 32 -11.66 -6.10 -1.59
N ALA A 33 -12.21 -7.31 -1.57
CA ALA A 33 -13.16 -7.76 -0.54
C ALA A 33 -12.55 -7.70 0.86
N SER A 34 -13.38 -7.56 1.89
CA SER A 34 -12.92 -7.47 3.28
C SER A 34 -12.16 -8.70 3.78
N SER A 35 -12.38 -9.87 3.16
CA SER A 35 -11.66 -11.10 3.46
C SER A 35 -10.27 -11.18 2.83
N VAL A 36 -9.90 -10.24 1.95
CA VAL A 36 -8.60 -10.22 1.29
C VAL A 36 -7.57 -9.55 2.20
N LEU A 37 -6.51 -10.27 2.50
CA LEU A 37 -5.38 -9.75 3.26
C LEU A 37 -4.50 -8.88 2.35
N LEU A 38 -4.28 -7.61 2.73
CA LEU A 38 -3.38 -6.71 2.02
C LEU A 38 -1.96 -6.85 2.57
N THR A 39 -1.01 -7.15 1.69
CA THR A 39 0.40 -7.27 2.09
C THR A 39 1.33 -6.44 1.22
N ALA A 40 2.33 -5.82 1.86
CA ALA A 40 3.40 -5.12 1.18
C ALA A 40 4.69 -5.16 2.03
N PRO A 41 5.82 -5.64 1.49
CA PRO A 41 7.07 -5.75 2.23
C PRO A 41 7.74 -4.38 2.45
N GLY A 42 7.63 -3.46 1.50
CA GLY A 42 8.20 -2.11 1.61
C GLY A 42 7.36 -1.18 2.48
N THR A 43 8.00 -0.45 3.40
CA THR A 43 7.34 0.58 4.22
C THR A 43 6.70 1.67 3.35
N SER A 44 7.39 2.12 2.30
CA SER A 44 6.84 3.14 1.40
C SER A 44 5.60 2.67 0.65
N CYS A 45 5.55 1.40 0.27
CA CYS A 45 4.36 0.80 -0.33
C CYS A 45 3.19 0.75 0.66
N ARG A 46 3.42 0.41 1.93
CA ARG A 46 2.37 0.41 2.97
C ARG A 46 1.82 1.82 3.21
N HIS A 47 2.70 2.83 3.32
CA HIS A 47 2.28 4.23 3.43
C HIS A 47 1.44 4.67 2.23
N GLN A 48 1.86 4.38 1.00
CA GLN A 48 1.11 4.76 -0.20
C GLN A 48 -0.28 4.11 -0.27
N ILE A 49 -0.40 2.85 0.14
CA ILE A 49 -1.70 2.18 0.24
C ILE A 49 -2.56 2.89 1.29
N LYS A 50 -1.99 3.20 2.46
CA LYS A 50 -2.70 3.90 3.53
C LYS A 50 -3.16 5.29 3.12
N ASP A 51 -2.26 6.11 2.59
CA ASP A 51 -2.51 7.50 2.21
C ASP A 51 -3.47 7.57 1.01
N GLY A 52 -3.32 6.65 0.05
CA GLY A 52 -4.14 6.62 -1.16
C GLY A 52 -5.51 5.97 -1.01
N THR A 53 -5.69 5.03 -0.08
CA THR A 53 -6.94 4.26 0.02
C THR A 53 -7.53 4.15 1.42
N GLY A 54 -6.84 4.63 2.45
CA GLY A 54 -7.23 4.50 3.87
C GLY A 54 -7.10 3.09 4.44
N LYS A 55 -6.79 2.08 3.60
CA LYS A 55 -6.67 0.67 4.02
C LYS A 55 -5.26 0.40 4.55
N ASP A 56 -5.16 -0.47 5.55
CA ASP A 56 -3.88 -0.90 6.11
C ASP A 56 -3.39 -2.17 5.40
N ALA A 57 -2.11 -2.18 5.03
CA ALA A 57 -1.41 -3.37 4.56
C ALA A 57 -0.33 -3.73 5.58
N LYS A 58 -0.08 -5.02 5.80
CA LYS A 58 0.97 -5.50 6.72
C LYS A 58 2.17 -6.06 5.95
N HIS A 59 3.32 -6.10 6.62
CA HIS A 59 4.46 -6.85 6.12
C HIS A 59 4.09 -8.34 6.01
N PRO A 60 4.57 -9.09 5.00
CA PRO A 60 4.25 -10.52 4.87
C PRO A 60 4.52 -11.33 6.15
N VAL A 61 5.61 -11.01 6.87
CA VAL A 61 5.98 -11.68 8.13
C VAL A 61 4.95 -11.47 9.24
N GLU A 62 4.30 -10.31 9.31
CA GLU A 62 3.26 -10.06 10.31
C GLU A 62 2.03 -10.95 10.03
N TRP A 63 1.63 -11.08 8.77
CA TRP A 63 0.55 -12.00 8.40
C TRP A 63 0.92 -13.46 8.66
N MET A 64 2.14 -13.87 8.33
CA MET A 64 2.62 -15.23 8.62
C MET A 64 2.61 -15.51 10.12
N TYR A 65 3.05 -14.55 10.94
CA TYR A 65 3.04 -14.68 12.40
C TYR A 65 1.61 -14.85 12.93
N GLU A 66 0.68 -14.00 12.49
CA GLU A 66 -0.74 -14.09 12.91
C GLU A 66 -1.40 -15.41 12.48
N ALA A 67 -0.99 -15.98 11.35
CA ALA A 67 -1.49 -17.28 10.88
C ALA A 67 -0.90 -18.48 11.63
N LEU A 68 0.21 -18.31 12.35
CA LEU A 68 0.77 -19.35 13.22
C LEU A 68 0.11 -19.38 14.59
N GLU A 69 -0.37 -18.23 15.06
CA GLU A 69 -1.06 -18.06 16.35
C GLU A 69 -2.58 -18.28 16.25
N SER A 70 -3.10 -18.65 15.07
CA SER A 70 -4.51 -18.96 14.79
C SER A 70 -4.80 -20.45 14.86
#